data_AF-A0A139AJ01-F1
#
_entry.id   AF-A0A139AJ01-F1
#
_cell.length_a   1.000
_cell.length_b   1.000
_cell.length_c   1.000
_cell.angle_alpha   90.00
_cell.angle_beta   90.00
_cell.angle_gamma   90.00
#
_symmetry.space_group_name_H-M   'P 1'
#
loop_
_entity.id
_entity.type
_entity.pdbx_description
1 polymer ?
#
loop_
_entity_poly.entity_id
_entity_poly.type
_entity_poly.pdbx_seq_one_letter_code
_entity_poly.pdbx_strand_id
1 'polypeptide(L)'
;MSLYSTGTGRVSTGWMYGGMAVRMILEMRWHEQPDMAMMAFITPLEFEIRKRAWWLCFLFDTISSITAGRPSFVDPDEPMVDYPDDELWNSLDDDGFPTPSTPGYAAWVQQGKRGMLGITGTRVASPATGSPFTTLRMAQPSYNTLGQSLPSLYFCETAEMIVIFNRVVKYVRIHKSRRTQIGLIDDKLSTLDMQLKEFWGRLSDRARQEFQPTRFLPTGGVVEEEVLELCGNANLHLLFHSATILLHRPELTLQDFVWPTRASFDVCTHAANRIAIIAERMLAAAPLLSHFSPAVNFPLFEAGMVHLVNALVSSLIPPSPKANGQPGEPSAPTAEVMTRARRSVAVTLEALNRLRRYWASAEAYHASLSKAARENGILPV
;
A
#
# COMPACT_ATOMS: atom_id res chain seq x y z
N MET A 1 -15.21 -8.90 -1.74
CA MET A 1 -16.43 -8.27 -2.32
C MET A 1 -16.34 -6.75 -2.49
N SER A 2 -16.00 -6.00 -1.42
CA SER A 2 -15.86 -4.53 -1.50
C SER A 2 -14.84 -4.10 -2.58
N LEU A 3 -13.58 -4.54 -2.45
CA LEU A 3 -12.51 -4.24 -3.41
C LEU A 3 -12.88 -4.59 -4.86
N TYR A 4 -13.41 -5.79 -5.09
CA TYR A 4 -13.85 -6.24 -6.41
C TYR A 4 -14.96 -5.35 -7.00
N SER A 5 -15.94 -4.96 -6.20
CA SER A 5 -17.03 -4.09 -6.66
C SER A 5 -16.51 -2.69 -7.00
N THR A 6 -15.64 -2.12 -6.16
CA THR A 6 -14.97 -0.84 -6.44
C THR A 6 -14.11 -0.93 -7.72
N GLY A 7 -13.27 -1.96 -7.85
CA GLY A 7 -12.40 -2.18 -9.00
C GLY A 7 -13.15 -2.41 -10.31
N THR A 8 -14.33 -3.04 -10.27
CA THR A 8 -15.21 -3.25 -11.44
C THR A 8 -16.13 -2.06 -11.74
N GLY A 9 -15.88 -0.89 -11.14
CA GLY A 9 -16.60 0.35 -11.44
C GLY A 9 -17.90 0.54 -10.65
N ARG A 10 -18.29 -0.42 -9.81
CA ARG A 10 -19.44 -0.33 -8.91
C ARG A 10 -19.02 0.28 -7.58
N VAL A 11 -18.50 1.50 -7.65
CA VAL A 11 -17.86 2.20 -6.52
C VAL A 11 -18.80 2.35 -5.31
N SER A 12 -20.06 2.74 -5.53
CA SER A 12 -21.06 2.84 -4.45
C SER A 12 -21.33 1.49 -3.77
N THR A 13 -21.41 0.41 -4.55
CA THR A 13 -21.63 -0.95 -4.01
C THR A 13 -20.41 -1.42 -3.21
N GLY A 14 -19.20 -1.16 -3.72
CA GLY A 14 -17.96 -1.48 -3.01
C GLY A 14 -17.83 -0.73 -1.68
N TRP A 15 -18.20 0.55 -1.67
CA TRP A 15 -18.27 1.37 -0.45
C TRP A 15 -19.31 0.83 0.54
N MET A 16 -20.52 0.45 0.08
CA MET A 16 -21.55 -0.14 0.94
C MET A 16 -21.08 -1.47 1.59
N TYR A 17 -20.47 -2.36 0.81
CA TYR A 17 -19.91 -3.60 1.35
C TYR A 17 -18.77 -3.34 2.35
N GLY A 18 -17.92 -2.36 2.08
CA GLY A 18 -16.87 -1.93 3.02
C GLY A 18 -17.46 -1.46 4.35
N GLY A 19 -18.44 -0.55 4.29
CA GLY A 19 -19.12 -0.05 5.49
C GLY A 19 -19.90 -1.12 6.26
N MET A 20 -20.42 -2.16 5.59
CA MET A 20 -21.01 -3.33 6.28
C MET A 20 -19.95 -4.14 7.02
N ALA A 21 -18.80 -4.41 6.39
CA ALA A 21 -17.70 -5.14 6.99
C ALA A 21 -17.14 -4.41 8.23
N VAL A 22 -16.93 -3.09 8.12
CA VAL A 22 -16.48 -2.26 9.24
C VAL A 22 -17.46 -2.36 10.41
N ARG A 23 -18.77 -2.19 10.18
CA ARG A 23 -19.79 -2.29 11.25
C ARG A 23 -19.80 -3.66 11.94
N MET A 24 -19.62 -4.75 11.20
CA MET A 24 -19.52 -6.09 11.80
C MET A 24 -18.29 -6.21 12.70
N ILE A 25 -17.13 -5.69 12.27
CA ILE A 25 -15.92 -5.71 13.09
C ILE A 25 -16.04 -4.83 14.33
N LEU A 26 -16.69 -3.67 14.22
CA LEU A 26 -16.97 -2.80 15.35
C LEU A 26 -17.83 -3.51 16.40
N GLU A 27 -18.90 -4.18 15.96
CA GLU A 27 -19.78 -4.97 16.85
C GLU A 27 -19.02 -6.10 17.57
N MET A 28 -18.10 -6.77 16.88
CA MET A 28 -17.26 -7.82 17.46
C MET A 28 -16.08 -7.29 18.29
N ARG A 29 -15.88 -5.97 18.32
CA ARG A 29 -14.79 -5.28 19.02
C ARG A 29 -13.37 -5.72 18.61
N TRP A 30 -13.16 -6.22 17.39
CA TRP A 30 -11.81 -6.61 16.93
C TRP A 30 -10.91 -5.41 16.58
N HIS A 31 -11.45 -4.20 16.63
CA HIS A 31 -10.73 -2.95 16.49
C HIS A 31 -10.10 -2.48 17.81
N GLU A 32 -10.41 -3.15 18.93
CA GLU A 32 -9.90 -2.85 20.26
C GLU A 32 -8.89 -3.92 20.70
N GLN A 33 -8.09 -3.57 21.71
CA GLN A 33 -7.22 -4.55 22.37
C GLN A 33 -8.06 -5.55 23.17
N PRO A 34 -7.85 -6.87 22.99
CA PRO A 34 -8.54 -7.86 23.81
C PRO A 34 -8.08 -7.76 25.27
N ASP A 35 -9.02 -7.95 26.19
CA ASP A 35 -8.67 -8.04 27.61
C ASP A 35 -7.94 -9.35 27.92
N MET A 36 -7.35 -9.42 29.12
CA MET A 36 -6.59 -10.60 29.56
C MET A 36 -7.46 -11.86 29.63
N ALA A 37 -8.76 -11.71 29.85
CA ALA A 37 -9.69 -12.85 29.89
C ALA A 37 -9.86 -13.44 28.49
N MET A 38 -10.18 -12.62 27.48
CA MET A 38 -10.29 -13.02 26.08
C MET A 38 -8.97 -13.60 25.57
N MET A 39 -7.84 -12.98 25.89
CA MET A 39 -6.50 -13.48 25.52
C MET A 39 -6.19 -14.88 26.04
N ALA A 40 -6.83 -15.31 27.14
CA ALA A 40 -6.68 -16.66 27.66
C ALA A 40 -7.45 -17.73 26.86
N PHE A 41 -8.44 -17.32 26.04
CA PHE A 41 -9.33 -18.22 25.31
C PHE A 41 -9.06 -18.29 23.79
N ILE A 42 -8.34 -17.32 23.23
CA ILE A 42 -8.06 -17.27 21.78
C ILE A 42 -6.64 -17.78 21.47
N THR A 43 -6.49 -18.47 20.34
CA THR A 43 -5.16 -18.87 19.87
C THR A 43 -4.39 -17.68 19.29
N PRO A 44 -3.05 -17.72 19.22
CA PRO A 44 -2.26 -16.72 18.51
C PRO A 44 -2.73 -16.50 17.05
N LEU A 45 -3.11 -17.57 16.35
CA LEU A 45 -3.66 -17.48 15.00
C LEU A 45 -5.00 -16.75 14.98
N GLU A 46 -5.92 -17.08 15.88
CA GLU A 46 -7.20 -16.38 15.96
C GLU A 46 -7.00 -14.89 16.28
N PHE A 47 -6.07 -14.56 17.17
CA PHE A 47 -5.74 -13.18 17.49
C PHE A 47 -5.21 -12.42 16.26
N GLU A 48 -4.27 -13.00 15.51
CA GLU A 48 -3.77 -12.40 14.28
C GLU A 48 -4.86 -12.29 13.20
N ILE A 49 -5.75 -13.28 13.06
CA ILE A 49 -6.89 -13.22 12.13
C ILE A 49 -7.76 -11.99 12.45
N ARG A 50 -8.08 -11.77 13.73
CA ARG A 50 -8.92 -10.64 14.17
C ARG A 50 -8.24 -9.29 13.87
N LYS A 51 -6.96 -9.14 14.22
CA LYS A 51 -6.17 -7.93 13.90
C LYS A 51 -6.10 -7.68 12.40
N ARG A 52 -5.78 -8.70 11.61
CA ARG A 52 -5.67 -8.58 10.14
C ARG A 52 -7.01 -8.25 9.51
N ALA A 53 -8.11 -8.81 10.00
CA ALA A 53 -9.45 -8.49 9.53
C ALA A 53 -9.79 -7.01 9.77
N TRP A 54 -9.45 -6.46 10.94
CA TRP A 54 -9.62 -5.03 11.22
C TRP A 54 -8.81 -4.17 10.24
N TRP A 55 -7.50 -4.43 10.13
CA TRP A 55 -6.61 -3.63 9.29
C TRP A 55 -6.94 -3.74 7.79
N LEU A 56 -7.43 -4.89 7.31
CA LEU A 56 -7.97 -5.04 5.96
C LEU A 56 -9.22 -4.18 5.76
N CYS A 57 -10.13 -4.14 6.74
CA CYS A 57 -11.33 -3.30 6.66
C CYS A 57 -10.97 -1.81 6.67
N PHE A 58 -10.03 -1.39 7.52
CA PHE A 58 -9.53 -0.01 7.52
C PHE A 58 -8.90 0.38 6.18
N LEU A 59 -8.09 -0.52 5.60
CA LEU A 59 -7.48 -0.31 4.29
C LEU A 59 -8.55 -0.16 3.21
N PHE A 60 -9.52 -1.07 3.15
CA PHE A 60 -10.57 -1.02 2.13
C PHE A 60 -11.54 0.15 2.32
N ASP A 61 -11.85 0.54 3.56
CA ASP A 61 -12.63 1.75 3.85
C ASP A 61 -11.90 2.97 3.32
N THR A 62 -10.60 3.10 3.60
CA THR A 62 -9.76 4.19 3.11
C THR A 62 -9.76 4.23 1.57
N ILE A 63 -9.35 3.15 0.90
CA ILE A 63 -9.25 3.11 -0.56
C ILE A 63 -10.62 3.33 -1.23
N SER A 64 -11.68 2.67 -0.74
CA SER A 64 -13.03 2.79 -1.33
C SER A 64 -13.61 4.18 -1.14
N SER A 65 -13.45 4.78 0.04
CA SER A 65 -13.91 6.15 0.32
C SER A 65 -13.15 7.17 -0.52
N ILE A 66 -11.86 6.93 -0.77
CA ILE A 66 -11.08 7.75 -1.68
C ILE A 66 -11.63 7.65 -3.11
N THR A 67 -11.77 6.44 -3.65
CA THR A 67 -12.31 6.24 -5.01
C THR A 67 -13.73 6.79 -5.16
N ALA A 68 -14.55 6.70 -4.11
CA ALA A 68 -15.93 7.20 -4.11
C ALA A 68 -16.05 8.72 -3.94
N GLY A 69 -14.96 9.44 -3.65
CA GLY A 69 -15.02 10.86 -3.29
C GLY A 69 -15.76 11.11 -1.96
N ARG A 70 -15.77 10.12 -1.05
CA ARG A 70 -16.48 10.15 0.24
C ARG A 70 -15.50 10.20 1.41
N PRO A 71 -15.91 10.69 2.59
CA PRO A 71 -15.13 10.52 3.82
C PRO A 71 -14.99 9.03 4.18
N SER A 72 -13.83 8.66 4.72
CA SER A 72 -13.63 7.35 5.35
C SER A 72 -14.53 7.22 6.58
N PHE A 73 -15.00 6.00 6.87
CA PHE A 73 -15.84 5.71 8.02
C PHE A 73 -15.07 5.81 9.34
N VAL A 74 -13.83 5.29 9.37
CA VAL A 74 -13.00 5.25 10.57
C VAL A 74 -12.05 6.46 10.61
N ASP A 75 -11.87 7.05 11.80
CA ASP A 75 -10.89 8.11 12.01
C ASP A 75 -9.49 7.53 12.30
N PRO A 76 -8.45 7.84 11.49
CA PRO A 76 -7.08 7.37 11.74
C PRO A 76 -6.46 7.85 13.07
N ASP A 77 -7.11 8.76 13.79
CA ASP A 77 -6.62 9.32 15.05
C ASP A 77 -7.32 8.69 16.27
N GLU A 78 -8.33 7.85 16.07
CA GLU A 78 -8.94 7.06 17.15
C GLU A 78 -8.00 5.94 17.62
N PRO A 79 -8.04 5.57 18.91
CA PRO A 79 -7.28 4.44 19.42
C PRO A 79 -7.77 3.15 18.77
N MET A 80 -6.84 2.40 18.18
CA MET A 80 -7.10 1.13 17.50
C MET A 80 -6.21 0.04 18.09
N VAL A 81 -6.57 -1.22 17.82
CA VAL A 81 -5.73 -2.39 18.10
C VAL A 81 -4.37 -2.26 17.43
N ASP A 82 -3.34 -2.87 18.03
CA ASP A 82 -1.98 -2.83 17.50
C ASP A 82 -1.90 -3.38 16.06
N TYR A 83 -0.82 -3.02 15.38
CA TYR A 83 -0.52 -3.57 14.07
C TYR A 83 -0.36 -5.10 14.09
N PRO A 84 -0.66 -5.78 12.97
CA PRO A 84 -0.48 -7.22 12.85
C PRO A 84 1.01 -7.58 12.86
N ASP A 85 1.33 -8.82 13.22
CA ASP A 85 2.72 -9.30 13.22
C ASP A 85 2.90 -10.32 12.08
N ASP A 86 3.65 -9.93 11.06
CA ASP A 86 3.91 -10.76 9.88
C ASP A 86 4.85 -11.93 10.19
N GLU A 87 5.83 -11.77 11.09
CA GLU A 87 6.72 -12.86 11.47
C GLU A 87 5.96 -13.91 12.28
N LEU A 88 5.14 -13.47 13.23
CA LEU A 88 4.25 -14.35 13.97
C LEU A 88 3.30 -15.05 13.00
N TRP A 89 2.56 -14.31 12.16
CA TRP A 89 1.60 -14.89 11.23
C TRP A 89 2.20 -16.00 10.36
N ASN A 90 3.38 -15.79 9.78
CA ASN A 90 4.04 -16.77 8.93
C ASN A 90 4.68 -17.95 9.70
N SER A 91 4.77 -17.84 11.01
CA SER A 91 5.31 -18.88 11.89
C SER A 91 4.27 -19.89 12.39
N LEU A 92 2.98 -19.56 12.29
CA LEU A 92 1.90 -20.35 12.88
C LEU A 92 1.53 -21.57 12.04
N ASP A 93 1.22 -22.68 12.70
CA ASP A 93 0.61 -23.86 12.10
C ASP A 93 -0.93 -23.73 11.99
N ASP A 94 -1.55 -24.73 11.36
CA ASP A 94 -3.02 -24.82 11.22
C ASP A 94 -3.74 -24.98 12.57
N ASP A 95 -3.06 -25.49 13.60
CA ASP A 95 -3.59 -25.61 14.96
C ASP A 95 -3.52 -24.27 15.72
N GLY A 96 -2.85 -23.28 15.14
CA GLY A 96 -2.79 -21.90 15.59
C GLY A 96 -1.62 -21.58 16.52
N PHE A 97 -0.57 -22.40 16.52
CA PHE A 97 0.60 -22.26 17.37
C PHE A 97 1.89 -22.05 16.56
N PRO A 98 2.90 -21.33 17.10
CA PRO A 98 4.17 -21.14 16.40
C PRO A 98 4.91 -22.46 16.21
N THR A 99 5.34 -22.73 14.98
CA THR A 99 6.07 -23.95 14.63
C THR A 99 7.51 -23.91 15.18
N PRO A 100 8.01 -24.98 15.84
CA PRO A 100 9.32 -24.97 16.52
C PRO A 100 10.53 -24.60 15.65
N SER A 101 10.42 -24.73 14.33
CA SER A 101 11.48 -24.47 13.35
C SER A 101 11.52 -23.02 12.84
N THR A 102 10.66 -22.13 13.33
CA THR A 102 10.53 -20.76 12.80
C THR A 102 11.00 -19.68 13.77
N PRO A 103 11.44 -18.50 13.27
CA PRO A 103 11.82 -17.37 14.11
C PRO A 103 10.72 -16.94 15.09
N GLY A 104 9.45 -17.02 14.68
CA GLY A 104 8.30 -16.69 15.52
C GLY A 104 8.16 -17.57 16.77
N TYR A 105 8.63 -18.83 16.74
CA TYR A 105 8.69 -19.66 17.94
C TYR A 105 9.67 -19.14 18.98
N ALA A 106 10.86 -18.67 18.57
CA ALA A 106 11.83 -18.10 19.50
C ALA A 106 11.31 -16.82 20.17
N ALA A 107 10.64 -15.96 19.40
CA ALA A 107 9.98 -14.75 19.91
C ALA A 107 8.84 -15.09 20.89
N TRP A 108 7.99 -16.06 20.55
CA TRP A 108 6.91 -16.55 21.41
C TRP A 108 7.43 -17.14 22.73
N VAL A 109 8.49 -17.95 22.68
CA VAL A 109 9.15 -18.52 23.89
C VAL A 109 9.76 -17.41 24.76
N GLN A 110 10.33 -16.36 24.16
CA GLN A 110 10.88 -15.21 24.90
C GLN A 110 9.80 -14.34 25.53
N GLN A 111 8.70 -14.05 24.80
CA GLN A 111 7.56 -13.27 25.31
C GLN A 111 6.76 -14.02 26.38
N GLY A 112 6.71 -15.36 26.29
CA GLY A 112 6.08 -16.25 27.27
C GLY A 112 6.64 -16.17 28.69
N LYS A 113 7.77 -15.48 28.92
CA LYS A 113 8.33 -15.22 30.25
C LYS A 113 8.00 -13.85 30.85
N ARG A 114 7.41 -12.91 30.09
CA ARG A 114 7.16 -11.54 30.58
C ARG A 114 5.71 -11.04 30.47
N GLY A 115 4.87 -11.60 29.61
CA GLY A 115 3.53 -11.03 29.35
C GLY A 115 2.34 -11.98 29.36
N MET A 116 2.54 -13.27 29.68
CA MET A 116 1.54 -14.30 29.38
C MET A 116 1.38 -15.33 30.51
N LEU A 117 1.39 -14.84 31.76
CA LEU A 117 1.11 -15.64 32.96
C LEU A 117 -0.39 -15.99 33.00
N GLY A 118 -0.79 -16.95 32.17
CA GLY A 118 -2.17 -17.40 32.04
C GLY A 118 -2.39 -18.52 31.03
N ILE A 119 -1.46 -18.77 30.09
CA ILE A 119 -1.54 -19.92 29.19
C ILE A 119 -1.02 -21.17 29.89
N THR A 120 -1.76 -21.59 30.91
CA THR A 120 -2.03 -23.02 31.12
C THR A 120 -3.35 -23.34 30.43
N GLY A 121 -3.40 -23.07 29.12
CA GLY A 121 -4.35 -23.76 28.26
C GLY A 121 -3.99 -25.23 28.34
N THR A 122 -4.80 -25.97 29.08
CA THR A 122 -4.76 -27.43 29.12
C THR A 122 -4.58 -27.94 27.69
N ARG A 123 -3.45 -28.60 27.43
CA ARG A 123 -3.42 -29.59 26.36
C ARG A 123 -4.58 -30.52 26.68
N VAL A 124 -5.72 -30.37 25.99
CA VAL A 124 -6.67 -31.46 25.89
C VAL A 124 -5.90 -32.50 25.10
N ALA A 125 -5.15 -33.34 25.81
CA ALA A 125 -4.59 -34.54 25.26
C ALA A 125 -5.76 -35.26 24.60
N SER A 126 -5.70 -35.36 23.28
CA SER A 126 -6.57 -36.26 22.53
C SER A 126 -6.49 -37.62 23.24
N PRO A 127 -7.61 -38.18 23.72
CA PRO A 127 -7.56 -39.47 24.38
C PRO A 127 -7.05 -40.48 23.36
N ALA A 128 -5.93 -41.11 23.70
CA ALA A 128 -5.41 -42.27 23.00
C ALA A 128 -6.39 -43.43 23.19
N THR A 129 -7.48 -43.44 22.43
CA THR A 129 -8.34 -44.60 22.24
C THR A 129 -8.45 -44.87 20.75
N GLY A 130 -7.92 -46.02 20.36
CA GLY A 130 -7.61 -46.38 18.98
C GLY A 130 -8.79 -46.24 18.02
N SER A 131 -8.54 -45.51 16.94
CA SER A 131 -9.24 -45.67 15.68
C SER A 131 -8.28 -46.32 14.68
N PRO A 132 -8.66 -47.42 14.00
CA PRO A 132 -7.76 -48.12 13.07
C PRO A 132 -7.55 -47.37 11.75
N PHE A 133 -8.11 -46.17 11.57
CA PHE A 133 -7.81 -45.30 10.44
C PHE A 133 -6.60 -44.38 10.73
N THR A 134 -5.44 -44.99 11.01
CA THR A 134 -4.16 -44.28 10.93
C THR A 134 -3.57 -44.54 9.55
N THR A 135 -4.08 -43.85 8.54
CA THR A 135 -3.43 -43.78 7.22
C THR A 135 -2.66 -42.46 7.12
N LEU A 136 -1.34 -42.56 7.16
CA LEU A 136 -0.37 -41.64 6.55
C LEU A 136 -0.62 -40.14 6.77
N ARG A 137 -0.38 -39.63 7.98
CA ARG A 137 0.00 -38.22 8.12
C ARG A 137 1.52 -38.14 7.99
N MET A 138 1.99 -37.94 6.76
CA MET A 138 3.40 -37.62 6.51
C MET A 138 3.76 -36.39 7.34
N ALA A 139 4.92 -36.44 8.01
CA ALA A 139 5.53 -35.30 8.67
C ALA A 139 5.90 -34.25 7.62
N GLN A 140 4.95 -33.41 7.24
CA GLN A 140 5.24 -32.14 6.58
C GLN A 140 5.10 -31.03 7.62
N PRO A 141 5.98 -30.02 7.60
CA PRO A 141 5.77 -28.82 8.42
C PRO A 141 4.42 -28.22 8.02
N SER A 142 3.46 -28.29 8.93
CA SER A 142 2.13 -27.70 8.78
C SER A 142 2.28 -26.20 8.90
N TYR A 143 2.51 -25.52 7.77
CA TYR A 143 2.39 -24.07 7.69
C TYR A 143 0.91 -23.71 7.60
N ASN A 144 0.49 -22.61 8.24
CA ASN A 144 -0.87 -22.15 8.07
C ASN A 144 -1.21 -21.93 6.58
N THR A 145 -2.22 -22.63 6.08
CA THR A 145 -2.62 -22.49 4.67
C THR A 145 -3.10 -21.06 4.34
N LEU A 146 -3.54 -20.32 5.36
CA LEU A 146 -3.94 -18.92 5.25
C LEU A 146 -2.76 -17.96 5.05
N GLY A 147 -1.58 -18.24 5.61
CA GLY A 147 -0.39 -17.41 5.39
C GLY A 147 0.17 -17.50 3.96
N GLN A 148 -0.17 -18.56 3.23
CA GLN A 148 0.18 -18.70 1.83
C GLN A 148 -0.77 -17.95 0.87
N SER A 149 -1.91 -17.44 1.36
CA SER A 149 -3.02 -16.94 0.51
C SER A 149 -3.50 -15.51 0.83
N LEU A 150 -3.23 -15.01 2.04
CA LEU A 150 -3.56 -13.66 2.51
C LEU A 150 -2.29 -12.78 2.57
N PRO A 151 -2.38 -11.44 2.66
CA PRO A 151 -1.18 -10.60 2.71
C PRO A 151 -0.34 -10.99 3.92
N SER A 152 0.74 -11.71 3.63
CA SER A 152 1.60 -12.37 4.60
C SER A 152 2.91 -11.63 4.78
N LEU A 153 3.31 -10.84 3.78
CA LEU A 153 4.51 -10.01 3.79
C LEU A 153 4.11 -8.54 3.65
N TYR A 154 4.77 -7.69 4.44
CA TYR A 154 4.64 -6.23 4.45
C TYR A 154 3.25 -5.72 4.86
N PHE A 155 2.41 -6.57 5.45
CA PHE A 155 1.05 -6.20 5.83
C PHE A 155 1.04 -5.31 7.06
N CYS A 156 1.94 -5.53 8.02
CA CYS A 156 2.16 -4.64 9.16
C CYS A 156 2.52 -3.22 8.69
N GLU A 157 3.54 -3.11 7.84
CA GLU A 157 4.01 -1.85 7.28
C GLU A 157 2.93 -1.19 6.41
N THR A 158 2.17 -1.99 5.66
CA THR A 158 1.04 -1.49 4.86
C THR A 158 -0.08 -0.94 5.75
N ALA A 159 -0.38 -1.61 6.87
CA ALA A 159 -1.39 -1.18 7.84
C ALA A 159 -1.00 0.15 8.50
N GLU A 160 0.28 0.32 8.84
CA GLU A 160 0.79 1.59 9.34
C GLU A 160 0.78 2.69 8.28
N MET A 161 1.24 2.37 7.07
CA MET A 161 1.28 3.32 5.95
C MET A 161 -0.11 3.83 5.58
N ILE A 162 -1.14 2.96 5.60
CA ILE A 162 -2.49 3.36 5.21
C ILE A 162 -3.14 4.32 6.20
N VAL A 163 -2.74 4.30 7.47
CA VAL A 163 -3.16 5.32 8.47
C VAL A 163 -2.62 6.70 8.07
N ILE A 164 -1.32 6.78 7.77
CA ILE A 164 -0.68 8.03 7.32
C ILE A 164 -1.30 8.49 6.00
N PHE A 165 -1.52 7.57 5.07
CA PHE A 165 -2.17 7.84 3.78
C PHE A 165 -3.59 8.42 3.96
N ASN A 166 -4.39 7.85 4.87
CA ASN A 166 -5.73 8.35 5.19
C ASN A 166 -5.65 9.79 5.73
N ARG A 167 -4.73 10.08 6.65
CA ARG A 167 -4.49 11.44 7.17
C ARG A 167 -4.09 12.42 6.05
N VAL A 168 -3.18 12.01 5.17
CA VAL A 168 -2.78 12.81 3.99
C VAL A 168 -3.98 13.12 3.13
N VAL A 169 -4.80 12.13 2.80
CA VAL A 169 -5.95 12.34 1.91
C VAL A 169 -7.05 13.18 2.57
N LYS A 170 -7.33 13.00 3.86
CA LYS A 170 -8.22 13.89 4.63
C LYS A 170 -7.71 15.34 4.57
N TYR A 171 -6.42 15.56 4.82
CA TYR A 171 -5.80 16.88 4.75
C TYR A 171 -5.89 17.50 3.35
N VAL A 172 -5.54 16.73 2.31
CA VAL A 172 -5.60 17.17 0.90
C VAL A 172 -7.02 17.61 0.54
N ARG A 173 -8.03 16.81 0.88
CA ARG A 173 -9.43 17.09 0.52
C ARG A 173 -10.03 18.30 1.23
N ILE A 174 -9.70 18.50 2.51
CA ILE A 174 -10.41 19.47 3.36
C ILE A 174 -9.63 20.79 3.46
N HIS A 175 -8.30 20.73 3.49
CA HIS A 175 -7.47 21.84 3.97
C HIS A 175 -6.42 22.33 2.97
N LYS A 176 -5.90 21.47 2.10
CA LYS A 176 -4.71 21.78 1.30
C LYS A 176 -4.89 23.03 0.44
N SER A 177 -5.87 23.10 -0.44
CA SER A 177 -6.10 24.30 -1.29
C SER A 177 -6.36 25.60 -0.51
N ARG A 178 -6.88 25.52 0.73
CA ARG A 178 -7.10 26.70 1.58
C ARG A 178 -5.84 27.17 2.30
N ARG A 179 -4.88 26.28 2.57
CA ARG A 179 -3.71 26.55 3.43
C ARG A 179 -2.37 26.57 2.68
N THR A 180 -2.27 25.91 1.54
CA THR A 180 -1.04 25.85 0.71
C THR A 180 -1.01 26.91 -0.39
N GLN A 181 -1.67 28.05 -0.20
CA GLN A 181 -1.48 29.20 -1.10
C GLN A 181 0.00 29.63 -1.05
N ILE A 182 0.54 30.02 -2.21
CA ILE A 182 1.93 30.42 -2.38
C ILE A 182 2.27 31.50 -1.33
N GLY A 183 3.10 31.15 -0.34
CA GLY A 183 3.59 32.08 0.69
C GLY A 183 3.15 31.81 2.13
N LEU A 184 2.26 30.84 2.40
CA LEU A 184 1.88 30.45 3.77
C LEU A 184 2.58 29.15 4.21
N ILE A 185 3.13 29.14 5.42
CA ILE A 185 3.66 27.93 6.06
C ILE A 185 2.48 27.07 6.50
N ASP A 186 2.41 25.83 6.02
CA ASP A 186 1.42 24.85 6.46
C ASP A 186 2.04 23.86 7.45
N ASP A 187 1.81 24.09 8.74
CA ASP A 187 2.29 23.24 9.83
C ASP A 187 1.76 21.81 9.72
N LYS A 188 0.54 21.62 9.19
CA LYS A 188 -0.06 20.29 9.05
C LYS A 188 0.59 19.53 7.91
N LEU A 189 0.90 20.20 6.80
CA LEU A 189 1.71 19.62 5.72
C LEU A 189 3.07 19.16 6.26
N SER A 190 3.74 20.03 7.00
CA SER A 190 5.07 19.74 7.58
C SER A 190 5.02 18.57 8.55
N THR A 191 3.96 18.49 9.37
CA THR A 191 3.72 17.38 10.29
C THR A 191 3.52 16.05 9.54
N LEU A 192 2.70 16.04 8.48
CA LEU A 192 2.46 14.84 7.68
C LEU A 192 3.70 14.40 6.90
N ASP A 193 4.48 15.34 6.39
CA ASP A 193 5.76 15.06 5.73
C ASP A 193 6.76 14.44 6.71
N MET A 194 6.80 14.93 7.95
CA MET A 194 7.60 14.34 9.02
C MET A 194 7.14 12.92 9.36
N GLN A 195 5.82 12.67 9.48
CA GLN A 195 5.28 11.31 9.71
C GLN A 195 5.68 10.34 8.60
N LEU A 196 5.64 10.75 7.33
CA LEU A 196 6.09 9.92 6.21
C LEU A 196 7.59 9.59 6.33
N LYS A 197 8.42 10.57 6.65
CA LYS A 197 9.88 10.38 6.81
C LYS A 197 10.22 9.48 7.99
N GLU A 198 9.55 9.67 9.13
CA GLU A 198 9.73 8.84 10.33
C GLU A 198 9.30 7.40 10.08
N PHE A 199 8.16 7.20 9.42
CA PHE A 199 7.70 5.89 8.98
C PHE A 199 8.77 5.20 8.11
N TRP A 200 9.22 5.88 7.05
CA TRP A 200 10.23 5.34 6.14
C TRP A 200 11.56 5.00 6.84
N GLY A 201 11.98 5.84 7.80
CA GLY A 201 13.19 5.65 8.60
C GLY A 201 13.11 4.49 9.58
N ARG A 202 11.91 4.09 10.01
CA ARG A 202 11.69 2.93 10.90
C ARG A 202 11.55 1.60 10.17
N LEU A 203 11.26 1.61 8.87
CA LEU A 203 11.14 0.39 8.08
C LEU A 203 12.41 -0.46 8.18
N SER A 204 12.24 -1.79 8.25
CA SER A 204 13.34 -2.74 8.13
C SER A 204 14.03 -2.61 6.76
N ASP A 205 15.28 -3.05 6.65
CA ASP A 205 16.00 -3.01 5.37
C ASP A 205 15.27 -3.82 4.29
N ARG A 206 14.63 -4.94 4.67
CA ARG A 206 13.82 -5.76 3.76
C ARG A 206 12.58 -5.04 3.24
N ALA A 207 11.88 -4.28 4.09
CA ALA A 207 10.68 -3.53 3.70
C ALA A 207 11.01 -2.25 2.92
N ARG A 208 12.17 -1.62 3.22
CA ARG A 208 12.61 -0.38 2.58
C ARG A 208 13.19 -0.59 1.19
N GLN A 209 13.81 -1.75 0.94
CA GLN A 209 14.35 -2.08 -0.37
C GLN A 209 13.23 -2.53 -1.29
N GLU A 210 13.23 -2.00 -2.52
CA GLU A 210 12.27 -2.45 -3.52
C GLU A 210 12.61 -3.87 -3.94
N PHE A 211 11.62 -4.75 -3.81
CA PHE A 211 11.79 -6.17 -4.10
C PHE A 211 12.09 -6.38 -5.60
N GLN A 212 13.09 -7.20 -5.86
CA GLN A 212 13.49 -7.61 -7.20
C GLN A 212 13.50 -9.14 -7.26
N PRO A 213 12.63 -9.75 -8.08
CA PRO A 213 12.66 -11.19 -8.28
C PRO A 213 14.01 -11.68 -8.81
N THR A 214 14.47 -12.81 -8.28
CA THR A 214 15.75 -13.45 -8.65
C THR A 214 15.58 -14.89 -9.12
N ARG A 215 14.45 -15.53 -8.78
CA ARG A 215 14.16 -16.93 -9.06
C ARG A 215 13.19 -17.04 -10.23
N PHE A 216 13.68 -17.64 -11.31
CA PHE A 216 12.94 -17.81 -12.56
C PHE A 216 12.63 -19.28 -12.81
N LEU A 217 11.45 -19.53 -13.40
CA LEU A 217 11.04 -20.86 -13.85
C LEU A 217 11.81 -21.26 -15.12
N PRO A 218 12.09 -22.57 -15.32
CA PRO A 218 12.74 -23.05 -16.53
C PRO A 218 11.96 -22.73 -17.82
N THR A 219 10.65 -22.61 -17.72
CA THR A 219 9.73 -22.27 -18.82
C THR A 219 9.67 -20.76 -19.12
N GLY A 220 10.43 -19.94 -18.38
CA GLY A 220 10.27 -18.49 -18.33
C GLY A 220 9.22 -18.06 -17.30
N GLY A 221 9.36 -16.82 -16.80
CA GLY A 221 8.54 -16.26 -15.73
C GLY A 221 9.17 -16.40 -14.34
N VAL A 222 8.65 -15.65 -13.38
CA VAL A 222 9.10 -15.62 -11.98
C VAL A 222 8.34 -16.67 -11.17
N VAL A 223 8.96 -17.27 -10.15
CA VAL A 223 8.28 -18.19 -9.23
C VAL A 223 7.14 -17.47 -8.48
N GLU A 224 6.02 -18.15 -8.25
CA GLU A 224 4.81 -17.54 -7.67
C GLU A 224 5.07 -16.85 -6.32
N GLU A 225 5.89 -17.44 -5.46
CA GLU A 225 6.31 -16.88 -4.17
C GLU A 225 6.92 -15.47 -4.32
N GLU A 226 7.86 -15.28 -5.26
CA GLU A 226 8.48 -13.98 -5.51
C GLU A 226 7.51 -13.00 -6.19
N VAL A 227 6.53 -13.48 -6.96
CA VAL A 227 5.46 -12.62 -7.50
C VAL A 227 4.58 -12.09 -6.36
N LEU A 228 4.22 -12.92 -5.39
CA LEU A 228 3.44 -12.51 -4.23
C LEU A 228 4.21 -11.54 -3.32
N GLU A 229 5.50 -11.79 -3.09
CA GLU A 229 6.38 -10.87 -2.35
C GLU A 229 6.49 -9.52 -3.08
N LEU A 230 6.67 -9.55 -4.40
CA LEU A 230 6.64 -8.34 -5.24
C LEU A 230 5.32 -7.59 -5.11
N CYS A 231 4.17 -8.29 -5.09
CA CYS A 231 2.87 -7.64 -4.92
C CYS A 231 2.74 -6.92 -3.58
N GLY A 232 3.16 -7.55 -2.48
CA GLY A 232 3.14 -6.95 -1.14
C GLY A 232 4.07 -5.74 -1.04
N ASN A 233 5.32 -5.90 -1.49
CA ASN A 233 6.31 -4.82 -1.49
C ASN A 233 5.89 -3.65 -2.39
N ALA A 234 5.43 -3.95 -3.62
CA ALA A 234 4.95 -2.93 -4.54
C ALA A 234 3.77 -2.15 -3.93
N ASN A 235 2.82 -2.83 -3.27
CA ASN A 235 1.69 -2.14 -2.63
C ASN A 235 2.15 -1.15 -1.55
N LEU A 236 3.08 -1.56 -0.68
CA LEU A 236 3.66 -0.68 0.35
C LEU A 236 4.33 0.55 -0.28
N HIS A 237 5.24 0.33 -1.24
CA HIS A 237 5.99 1.40 -1.89
C HIS A 237 5.10 2.34 -2.71
N LEU A 238 4.12 1.80 -3.44
CA LEU A 238 3.16 2.58 -4.21
C LEU A 238 2.30 3.46 -3.30
N LEU A 239 1.84 2.95 -2.16
CA LEU A 239 1.10 3.73 -1.16
C LEU A 239 1.95 4.86 -0.58
N PHE A 240 3.20 4.56 -0.20
CA PHE A 240 4.12 5.57 0.33
C PHE A 240 4.37 6.70 -0.67
N HIS A 241 4.80 6.36 -1.89
CA HIS A 241 5.10 7.35 -2.92
C HIS A 241 3.85 8.10 -3.40
N SER A 242 2.68 7.46 -3.43
CA SER A 242 1.40 8.12 -3.70
C SER A 242 1.06 9.14 -2.61
N ALA A 243 1.26 8.81 -1.32
CA ALA A 243 1.09 9.76 -0.21
C ALA A 243 1.99 10.99 -0.39
N THR A 244 3.27 10.75 -0.73
CA THR A 244 4.24 11.81 -0.98
C THR A 244 3.79 12.72 -2.13
N ILE A 245 3.38 12.15 -3.26
CA ILE A 245 2.88 12.92 -4.42
C ILE A 245 1.63 13.72 -4.02
N LEU A 246 0.68 13.09 -3.33
CA LEU A 246 -0.55 13.74 -2.86
C LEU A 246 -0.26 14.92 -1.95
N LEU A 247 0.72 14.81 -1.06
CA LEU A 247 1.07 15.85 -0.11
C LEU A 247 1.74 17.05 -0.79
N HIS A 248 2.56 16.83 -1.82
CA HIS A 248 3.38 17.88 -2.45
C HIS A 248 2.85 18.42 -3.79
N ARG A 249 1.94 17.71 -4.49
CA ARG A 249 1.41 18.16 -5.80
C ARG A 249 0.43 19.35 -5.67
N PRO A 250 0.42 20.34 -6.58
CA PRO A 250 -0.61 21.35 -6.63
C PRO A 250 -1.95 20.83 -7.18
N GLU A 251 -3.06 21.48 -6.82
CA GLU A 251 -4.39 21.29 -7.43
C GLU A 251 -4.56 22.24 -8.61
N LEU A 252 -4.05 21.90 -9.82
CA LEU A 252 -4.13 22.78 -10.99
C LEU A 252 -4.35 22.04 -12.31
N THR A 253 -4.90 22.75 -13.30
CA THR A 253 -5.09 22.31 -14.69
C THR A 253 -3.76 22.28 -15.45
N LEU A 254 -3.63 21.36 -16.40
CA LEU A 254 -2.37 21.08 -17.10
C LEU A 254 -1.86 22.22 -18.00
N GLN A 255 -2.74 23.09 -18.50
CA GLN A 255 -2.43 24.02 -19.60
C GLN A 255 -1.42 25.11 -19.22
N ASP A 256 -1.30 25.47 -17.94
CA ASP A 256 -0.34 26.46 -17.42
C ASP A 256 0.35 25.96 -16.14
N PHE A 257 0.70 24.67 -16.11
CA PHE A 257 1.21 24.07 -14.89
C PHE A 257 2.56 24.66 -14.47
N VAL A 258 2.64 25.14 -13.22
CA VAL A 258 3.90 25.56 -12.57
C VAL A 258 4.04 24.79 -11.27
N TRP A 259 5.21 24.19 -11.04
CA TRP A 259 5.49 23.55 -9.76
C TRP A 259 5.49 24.60 -8.65
N PRO A 260 4.87 24.37 -7.48
CA PRO A 260 4.75 25.40 -6.44
C PRO A 260 6.09 25.79 -5.84
N THR A 261 6.96 24.79 -5.64
CA THR A 261 8.31 24.95 -5.11
C THR A 261 9.25 23.98 -5.81
N ARG A 262 10.55 24.28 -5.77
CA ARG A 262 11.58 23.36 -6.23
C ARG A 262 11.55 22.03 -5.47
N ALA A 263 11.31 22.08 -4.16
CA ALA A 263 11.17 20.91 -3.32
C ALA A 263 10.00 20.03 -3.76
N SER A 264 8.83 20.61 -4.07
CA SER A 264 7.67 19.87 -4.58
C SER A 264 7.98 19.19 -5.91
N PHE A 265 8.67 19.87 -6.82
CA PHE A 265 9.14 19.26 -8.08
C PHE A 265 10.05 18.06 -7.81
N ASP A 266 11.11 18.25 -7.02
CA ASP A 266 12.12 17.20 -6.79
C ASP A 266 11.50 15.98 -6.08
N VAL A 267 10.68 16.22 -5.06
CA VAL A 267 10.02 15.17 -4.25
C VAL A 267 8.98 14.39 -5.07
N CYS A 268 8.08 15.08 -5.80
CA CYS A 268 7.08 14.41 -6.64
C CYS A 268 7.73 13.67 -7.80
N THR A 269 8.75 14.25 -8.44
CA THR A 269 9.48 13.61 -9.54
C THR A 269 10.22 12.37 -9.07
N HIS A 270 10.86 12.43 -7.89
CA HIS A 270 11.50 11.26 -7.30
C HIS A 270 10.48 10.15 -7.02
N ALA A 271 9.39 10.45 -6.30
CA ALA A 271 8.34 9.50 -5.99
C ALA A 271 7.73 8.86 -7.26
N ALA A 272 7.39 9.68 -8.26
CA ALA A 272 6.84 9.19 -9.53
C ALA A 272 7.84 8.30 -10.30
N ASN A 273 9.15 8.60 -10.23
CA ASN A 273 10.18 7.75 -10.82
C ASN A 273 10.25 6.38 -10.13
N ARG A 274 10.15 6.32 -8.80
CA ARG A 274 10.12 5.04 -8.06
C ARG A 274 8.91 4.21 -8.45
N ILE A 275 7.72 4.84 -8.52
CA ILE A 275 6.49 4.18 -8.99
C ILE A 275 6.66 3.61 -10.40
N ALA A 276 7.26 4.36 -11.34
CA ALA A 276 7.51 3.88 -12.70
C ALA A 276 8.48 2.69 -12.73
N ILE A 277 9.56 2.72 -11.94
CA ILE A 277 10.51 1.60 -11.81
C ILE A 277 9.81 0.35 -11.27
N ILE A 278 8.98 0.50 -10.24
CA ILE A 278 8.19 -0.60 -9.69
C ILE A 278 7.23 -1.14 -10.75
N ALA A 279 6.57 -0.27 -11.52
CA ALA A 279 5.69 -0.68 -12.61
C ALA A 279 6.43 -1.47 -13.70
N GLU A 280 7.66 -1.08 -14.07
CA GLU A 280 8.50 -1.87 -15.00
C GLU A 280 8.78 -3.26 -14.44
N ARG A 281 9.09 -3.37 -13.14
CA ARG A 281 9.32 -4.68 -12.48
C ARG A 281 8.06 -5.53 -12.41
N MET A 282 6.90 -4.92 -12.11
CA MET A 282 5.62 -5.61 -12.13
C MET A 282 5.34 -6.21 -13.51
N LEU A 283 5.51 -5.42 -14.57
CA LEU A 283 5.33 -5.86 -15.96
C LEU A 283 6.33 -6.95 -16.36
N ALA A 284 7.58 -6.86 -15.90
CA ALA A 284 8.60 -7.87 -16.18
C ALA A 284 8.35 -9.20 -15.45
N ALA A 285 7.94 -9.14 -14.18
CA ALA A 285 7.72 -10.33 -13.36
C ALA A 285 6.40 -11.04 -13.69
N ALA A 286 5.34 -10.27 -13.94
CA ALA A 286 4.01 -10.77 -14.25
C ALA A 286 3.35 -9.94 -15.37
N PRO A 287 3.62 -10.24 -16.66
CA PRO A 287 3.15 -9.42 -17.79
C PRO A 287 1.63 -9.23 -17.88
N LEU A 288 0.86 -10.15 -17.29
CA LEU A 288 -0.59 -10.06 -17.23
C LEU A 288 -1.11 -9.25 -16.03
N LEU A 289 -0.28 -8.94 -15.04
CA LEU A 289 -0.64 -8.24 -13.80
C LEU A 289 -1.87 -8.81 -13.06
N SER A 290 -2.15 -10.12 -13.19
CA SER A 290 -3.33 -10.79 -12.62
C SER A 290 -3.34 -10.83 -11.08
N HIS A 291 -2.18 -10.79 -10.44
CA HIS A 291 -2.04 -10.83 -8.98
C HIS A 291 -2.18 -9.44 -8.32
N PHE A 292 -2.31 -8.36 -9.10
CA PHE A 292 -2.31 -7.00 -8.57
C PHE A 292 -3.72 -6.48 -8.30
N SER A 293 -3.91 -6.00 -7.06
CA SER A 293 -5.12 -5.34 -6.57
C SER A 293 -5.43 -4.06 -7.35
N PRO A 294 -6.70 -3.66 -7.53
CA PRO A 294 -7.05 -2.37 -8.13
C PRO A 294 -6.55 -1.17 -7.31
N ALA A 295 -6.05 -1.37 -6.09
CA ALA A 295 -5.40 -0.32 -5.29
C ALA A 295 -4.17 0.29 -5.98
N VAL A 296 -3.48 -0.45 -6.85
CA VAL A 296 -2.30 0.05 -7.59
C VAL A 296 -2.66 1.02 -8.71
N ASN A 297 -3.92 1.03 -9.16
CA ASN A 297 -4.36 1.82 -10.32
C ASN A 297 -4.18 3.33 -10.09
N PHE A 298 -4.53 3.80 -8.90
CA PHE A 298 -4.44 5.22 -8.55
C PHE A 298 -2.98 5.71 -8.44
N PRO A 299 -2.07 5.06 -7.70
CA PRO A 299 -0.65 5.41 -7.70
C PRO A 299 -0.01 5.44 -9.10
N LEU A 300 -0.35 4.48 -9.98
CA LEU A 300 0.14 4.46 -11.36
C LEU A 300 -0.33 5.68 -12.16
N PHE A 301 -1.61 6.03 -12.01
CA PHE A 301 -2.18 7.23 -12.62
C PHE A 301 -1.51 8.51 -12.11
N GLU A 302 -1.34 8.65 -10.80
CA GLU A 302 -0.71 9.84 -10.20
C GLU A 302 0.73 10.02 -10.68
N ALA A 303 1.53 8.94 -10.68
CA ALA A 303 2.88 8.98 -11.22
C ALA A 303 2.88 9.34 -12.71
N GLY A 304 1.95 8.78 -13.48
CA GLY A 304 1.75 9.12 -14.89
C GLY A 304 1.45 10.60 -15.10
N MET A 305 0.61 11.21 -14.27
CA MET A 305 0.30 12.64 -14.33
C MET A 305 1.50 13.53 -13.97
N VAL A 306 2.31 13.14 -12.97
CA VAL A 306 3.55 13.85 -12.63
C VAL A 306 4.54 13.80 -13.80
N HIS A 307 4.73 12.63 -14.41
CA HIS A 307 5.59 12.50 -15.59
C HIS A 307 5.03 13.21 -16.81
N LEU A 308 3.71 13.23 -16.99
CA LEU A 308 3.07 13.99 -18.07
C LEU A 308 3.44 15.46 -17.96
N VAL A 309 3.24 16.07 -16.78
CA VAL A 309 3.62 17.46 -16.51
C VAL A 309 5.11 17.69 -16.76
N ASN A 310 5.98 16.84 -16.22
CA ASN A 310 7.44 16.97 -16.37
C ASN A 310 7.93 16.80 -17.82
N ALA A 311 7.13 16.20 -18.70
CA ALA A 311 7.43 16.07 -20.12
C ALA A 311 7.05 17.32 -20.94
N LEU A 312 6.28 18.26 -20.38
CA LEU A 312 5.84 19.48 -21.05
C LEU A 312 6.87 20.59 -20.89
N VAL A 313 7.24 21.21 -22.01
CA VAL A 313 8.14 22.38 -22.04
C VAL A 313 7.51 23.59 -21.33
N SER A 314 6.18 23.69 -21.35
CA SER A 314 5.43 24.75 -20.66
C SER A 314 5.45 24.60 -19.13
N SER A 315 5.80 23.42 -18.61
CA SER A 315 5.92 23.25 -17.16
C SER A 315 7.15 24.03 -16.66
N LEU A 316 6.95 24.85 -15.63
CA LEU A 316 8.05 25.62 -15.03
C LEU A 316 8.43 25.07 -13.67
N ILE A 317 9.74 24.94 -13.46
CA ILE A 317 10.35 24.56 -12.19
C ILE A 317 10.85 25.83 -11.51
N PRO A 318 10.38 26.11 -10.27
CA PRO A 318 10.90 27.23 -9.51
C PRO A 318 12.42 27.11 -9.29
N PRO A 319 13.12 28.24 -9.30
CA PRO A 319 14.56 28.28 -9.03
C PRO A 319 14.88 27.83 -7.62
N SER A 320 16.06 27.25 -7.44
CA SER A 320 16.67 27.16 -6.10
C SER A 320 17.04 28.56 -5.60
N PRO A 321 16.99 28.81 -4.28
CA PRO A 321 17.51 30.05 -3.71
C PRO A 321 18.99 30.22 -4.10
N LYS A 322 19.36 31.38 -4.64
CA LYS A 322 20.78 31.68 -4.90
C LYS A 322 21.52 31.79 -3.56
N ALA A 323 22.85 31.58 -3.57
CA ALA A 323 23.69 31.68 -2.37
C ALA A 323 23.61 33.05 -1.65
N ASN A 324 23.17 34.09 -2.36
CA ASN A 324 22.94 35.45 -1.85
C ASN A 324 21.48 35.70 -1.41
N GLY A 325 20.62 34.68 -1.35
CA GLY A 325 19.22 34.78 -0.95
C GLY A 325 18.28 35.38 -2.00
N GLN A 326 18.77 35.76 -3.19
CA GLN A 326 17.91 36.25 -4.26
C GLN A 326 17.16 35.11 -4.97
N PRO A 327 15.91 35.32 -5.40
CA PRO A 327 15.21 34.36 -6.25
C PRO A 327 15.98 34.19 -7.57
N GLY A 328 16.16 32.95 -8.01
CA GLY A 328 16.56 32.69 -9.39
C GLY A 328 15.42 32.96 -10.38
N GLU A 329 15.62 32.59 -11.63
CA GLU A 329 14.54 32.57 -12.62
C GLU A 329 13.95 31.16 -12.71
N PRO A 330 12.61 31.02 -12.88
CA PRO A 330 12.01 29.73 -13.20
C PRO A 330 12.65 29.14 -14.45
N SER A 331 12.90 27.83 -14.43
CA SER A 331 13.49 27.12 -15.57
C SER A 331 12.56 26.00 -16.03
N ALA A 332 12.56 25.74 -17.33
CA ALA A 332 11.90 24.57 -17.88
C ALA A 332 12.65 23.28 -17.47
N PRO A 333 11.97 22.12 -17.39
CA PRO A 333 12.62 20.83 -17.22
C PRO A 333 13.71 20.59 -18.27
N THR A 334 14.79 19.94 -17.85
CA THR A 334 15.88 19.59 -18.77
C THR A 334 15.43 18.57 -19.82
N ALA A 335 16.12 18.53 -20.97
CA ALA A 335 15.82 17.57 -22.03
C ALA A 335 15.87 16.11 -21.54
N GLU A 336 16.79 15.80 -20.62
CA GLU A 336 16.91 14.49 -20.00
C GLU A 336 15.68 14.15 -19.15
N VAL A 337 15.23 15.09 -18.29
CA VAL A 337 14.03 14.92 -17.46
C VAL A 337 12.81 14.71 -18.34
N MET A 338 12.63 15.53 -19.39
CA MET A 338 11.51 15.38 -20.32
C MET A 338 11.52 14.03 -21.04
N THR A 339 12.68 13.58 -21.51
CA THR A 339 12.83 12.30 -22.23
C THR A 339 12.50 11.12 -21.32
N ARG A 340 13.05 11.12 -20.09
CA ARG A 340 12.75 10.12 -19.08
C ARG A 340 11.27 10.12 -18.71
N ALA A 341 10.69 11.31 -18.51
CA ALA A 341 9.29 11.46 -18.16
C ALA A 341 8.37 10.89 -19.26
N ARG A 342 8.66 11.12 -20.55
CA ARG A 342 7.93 10.49 -21.67
C ARG A 342 7.96 8.96 -21.60
N ARG A 343 9.13 8.37 -21.34
CA ARG A 343 9.25 6.91 -21.14
C ARG A 343 8.40 6.45 -19.96
N SER A 344 8.47 7.15 -18.83
CA SER A 344 7.70 6.78 -17.63
C SER A 344 6.19 6.89 -17.83
N VAL A 345 5.69 7.87 -18.63
CA VAL A 345 4.28 7.94 -19.03
C VAL A 345 3.88 6.70 -19.82
N ALA A 346 4.72 6.23 -20.75
CA ALA A 346 4.44 5.03 -21.53
C ALA A 346 4.39 3.78 -20.65
N VAL A 347 5.29 3.65 -19.67
CA VAL A 347 5.30 2.54 -18.71
C VAL A 347 4.04 2.51 -17.86
N THR A 348 3.63 3.65 -17.29
CA THR A 348 2.43 3.69 -16.43
C THR A 348 1.16 3.42 -17.23
N LEU A 349 1.07 3.93 -18.47
CA LEU A 349 -0.01 3.60 -19.38
C LEU A 349 -0.04 2.11 -19.73
N GLU A 350 1.11 1.50 -20.00
CA GLU A 350 1.16 0.08 -20.29
C GLU A 350 0.72 -0.77 -19.09
N ALA A 351 1.15 -0.44 -17.88
CA ALA A 351 0.67 -1.09 -16.67
C ALA A 351 -0.85 -0.96 -16.50
N LEU A 352 -1.41 0.24 -16.67
CA LEU A 352 -2.85 0.47 -16.63
C LEU A 352 -3.59 -0.28 -17.75
N ASN A 353 -3.01 -0.36 -18.94
CA ASN A 353 -3.54 -1.10 -20.10
C ASN A 353 -3.60 -2.63 -19.85
N ARG A 354 -2.69 -3.19 -19.05
CA ARG A 354 -2.78 -4.59 -18.60
C ARG A 354 -3.86 -4.76 -17.53
N LEU A 355 -3.91 -3.85 -16.56
CA LEU A 355 -4.84 -3.91 -15.43
C LEU A 355 -6.31 -3.72 -15.82
N ARG A 356 -6.60 -2.96 -16.88
CA ARG A 356 -7.98 -2.76 -17.37
C ARG A 356 -8.69 -4.03 -17.84
N ARG A 357 -7.95 -5.11 -18.08
CA ARG A 357 -8.53 -6.44 -18.35
C ARG A 357 -9.33 -6.98 -17.16
N TYR A 358 -8.97 -6.58 -15.94
CA TYR A 358 -9.61 -7.04 -14.70
C TYR A 358 -10.40 -5.93 -14.01
N TRP A 359 -9.94 -4.68 -14.12
CA TRP A 359 -10.44 -3.56 -13.33
C TRP A 359 -10.96 -2.43 -14.21
N ALA A 360 -12.27 -2.16 -14.15
CA ALA A 360 -12.87 -0.99 -14.82
C ALA A 360 -12.30 0.34 -14.29
N SER A 361 -11.84 0.39 -13.03
CA SER A 361 -11.14 1.58 -12.51
C SER A 361 -9.82 1.85 -13.25
N ALA A 362 -9.09 0.81 -13.68
CA ALA A 362 -7.89 0.98 -14.50
C ALA A 362 -8.22 1.53 -15.90
N GLU A 363 -9.35 1.13 -16.50
CA GLU A 363 -9.81 1.71 -17.78
C GLU A 363 -10.06 3.22 -17.64
N ALA A 364 -10.74 3.66 -16.57
CA ALA A 364 -10.99 5.07 -16.34
C ALA A 364 -9.69 5.89 -16.22
N TYR A 365 -8.71 5.41 -15.43
CA TYR A 365 -7.41 6.06 -15.30
C TYR A 365 -6.59 6.02 -16.59
N HIS A 366 -6.58 4.88 -17.29
CA HIS A 366 -5.90 4.74 -18.58
C HIS A 366 -6.47 5.71 -19.61
N ALA A 367 -7.79 5.77 -19.76
CA ALA A 367 -8.46 6.66 -20.70
C ALA A 367 -8.15 8.14 -20.40
N SER A 368 -8.20 8.53 -19.12
CA SER A 368 -7.89 9.90 -18.69
C SER A 368 -6.44 10.27 -18.99
N LEU A 369 -5.47 9.43 -18.60
CA LEU A 369 -4.04 9.71 -18.81
C LEU A 369 -3.69 9.67 -20.30
N SER A 370 -4.23 8.71 -21.06
CA SER A 370 -4.00 8.58 -22.51
C SER A 370 -4.54 9.79 -23.26
N LYS A 371 -5.76 10.25 -22.93
CA LYS A 371 -6.34 11.47 -23.49
C LYS A 371 -5.44 12.68 -23.22
N ALA A 372 -5.05 12.88 -21.97
CA ALA A 372 -4.19 14.01 -21.59
C ALA A 372 -2.82 13.96 -22.28
N ALA A 373 -2.23 12.76 -22.43
CA ALA A 373 -0.96 12.59 -23.13
C ALA A 373 -1.05 12.88 -24.64
N ARG A 374 -2.17 12.55 -25.30
CA ARG A 374 -2.41 12.89 -26.71
C ARG A 374 -2.66 14.37 -26.92
N GLU A 375 -3.52 14.97 -26.08
CA GLU A 375 -3.83 16.42 -26.15
C GLU A 375 -2.58 17.29 -25.98
N ASN A 376 -1.56 16.78 -25.28
CA ASN A 376 -0.29 17.48 -25.07
C ASN A 376 0.87 16.95 -25.94
N GLY A 377 0.59 16.17 -26.99
CA GLY A 377 1.58 15.74 -27.98
C GLY A 377 2.67 14.80 -27.43
N ILE A 378 2.46 14.14 -26.29
CA ILE A 378 3.37 13.13 -25.73
C ILE A 378 3.19 11.78 -26.42
N LEU A 379 1.96 11.45 -26.81
CA LEU A 379 1.61 10.26 -27.58
C LEU A 379 1.08 10.66 -28.96
N PRO A 380 1.23 9.79 -29.98
CA PRO A 380 0.54 9.98 -31.25
C PRO A 380 -1.00 9.95 -31.04
N VAL A 381 -1.70 10.77 -31.84
CA VAL A 381 -3.16 10.99 -31.78
C VAL A 381 -3.95 9.73 -32.12
#